data_AF-A0A452YCR4-F1
#
_entry.id   AF-A0A452YCR4-F1
#
_cell.length_a   1.000
_cell.length_b   1.000
_cell.length_c   1.000
_cell.angle_alpha   90.00
_cell.angle_beta   90.00
_cell.angle_gamma   90.00
#
_symmetry.space_group_name_H-M   'P 1'
#
loop_
_entity.id
_entity.type
_entity.pdbx_description
1 polymer ?
#
loop_
_entity_poly.entity_id
_entity_poly.type
_entity_poly.pdbx_seq_one_letter_code
_entity_poly.pdbx_strand_id
1 'polypeptide(L)'
;TTFVYVIIDKKTKTRTCIITSGYPPMVPCDISMSNLSAALQDVNLLYLDGYSHEMALSVGKQADLMKIPILVDAEPERTKTELEHLLDLSSYIVCSGKFPEVS
;
A
#
# COMPACT_ATOMS: atom_id res chain seq x y z
N THR A 1 -17.61 1.94 -3.30
CA THR A 1 -16.86 0.92 -2.54
C THR A 1 -16.10 0.02 -3.48
N THR A 2 -14.83 -0.25 -3.17
CA THR A 2 -14.01 -1.25 -3.86
C THR A 2 -14.64 -2.63 -3.72
N PHE A 3 -14.60 -3.43 -4.78
CA PHE A 3 -14.98 -4.84 -4.72
C PHE A 3 -13.90 -5.72 -5.34
N VAL A 4 -13.78 -6.95 -4.84
CA VAL A 4 -12.78 -7.92 -5.30
C VAL A 4 -13.48 -9.23 -5.62
N TYR A 5 -13.31 -9.72 -6.85
CA TYR A 5 -13.65 -11.09 -7.18
C TYR A 5 -12.44 -11.98 -6.88
N VAL A 6 -12.66 -13.07 -6.15
CA VAL A 6 -11.64 -14.09 -5.90
C VAL A 6 -12.09 -15.39 -6.56
N ILE A 7 -11.41 -15.76 -7.64
CA ILE A 7 -11.65 -17.01 -8.36
C ILE A 7 -10.70 -18.07 -7.77
N ILE A 8 -11.26 -19.20 -7.33
CA ILE A 8 -10.51 -20.27 -6.65
C ILE A 8 -10.38 -21.47 -7.59
N ASP A 9 -9.16 -21.81 -7.99
CA ASP A 9 -8.88 -23.08 -8.64
C ASP A 9 -8.47 -24.13 -7.59
N LYS A 10 -9.40 -25.04 -7.29
CA LYS A 10 -9.17 -26.12 -6.31
C LYS A 10 -8.12 -27.15 -6.76
N LYS A 11 -7.88 -27.30 -8.07
CA LYS A 11 -6.93 -28.26 -8.64
C LYS A 11 -5.51 -27.76 -8.45
N THR A 12 -5.23 -26.54 -8.92
CA THR A 12 -3.88 -25.94 -8.81
C THR A 12 -3.64 -25.26 -7.46
N LYS A 13 -4.66 -25.14 -6.61
CA LYS A 13 -4.63 -24.42 -5.32
C LYS A 13 -4.29 -22.93 -5.47
N THR A 14 -4.57 -22.37 -6.65
CA THR A 14 -4.34 -20.95 -6.93
C THR A 14 -5.61 -20.13 -6.69
N ARG A 15 -5.41 -18.84 -6.50
CA ARG A 15 -6.46 -17.82 -6.36
C ARG A 15 -6.13 -16.71 -7.34
N THR A 16 -7.13 -16.25 -8.09
CA THR A 16 -7.00 -15.09 -8.97
C THR A 16 -7.90 -13.99 -8.43
N CYS A 17 -7.29 -12.86 -8.07
CA CYS A 17 -7.99 -11.68 -7.58
C CYS A 17 -8.20 -10.70 -8.72
N ILE A 18 -9.45 -10.35 -9.00
CA ILE A 18 -9.80 -9.25 -9.93
C ILE A 18 -10.32 -8.12 -9.07
N ILE A 19 -9.55 -7.04 -9.01
CA ILE A 19 -9.85 -5.90 -8.16
C ILE A 19 -10.51 -4.81 -8.99
N THR A 20 -11.65 -4.31 -8.53
CA THR A 20 -12.27 -3.11 -9.09
C THR A 20 -12.25 -2.00 -8.06
N SER A 21 -11.49 -0.95 -8.37
CA SER A 21 -11.35 0.22 -7.52
C SER A 21 -12.70 0.89 -7.26
N GLY A 22 -12.87 1.37 -6.03
CA GLY A 22 -14.01 2.21 -5.70
C GLY A 22 -14.02 3.52 -6.50
N TYR A 23 -15.23 4.04 -6.75
CA TYR A 23 -15.44 5.35 -7.35
C TYR A 23 -16.26 6.24 -6.40
N PRO A 24 -15.88 7.52 -6.19
CA PRO A 24 -14.64 8.15 -6.69
C PRO A 24 -13.39 7.53 -6.04
N PRO A 25 -12.21 7.60 -6.70
CA PRO A 25 -10.96 7.15 -6.12
C PRO A 25 -10.58 8.04 -4.92
N MET A 26 -9.94 7.44 -3.94
CA MET A 26 -9.37 8.17 -2.81
C MET A 26 -8.10 8.90 -3.27
N VAL A 27 -8.05 10.22 -3.07
CA VAL A 27 -6.94 11.08 -3.47
C VAL A 27 -6.35 11.80 -2.26
N PRO A 28 -5.07 12.22 -2.31
CA PRO A 28 -4.43 12.90 -1.18
C PRO A 28 -5.18 14.13 -0.65
N CYS A 29 -5.92 14.83 -1.51
CA CYS A 29 -6.73 16.00 -1.14
C CYS A 29 -7.97 15.67 -0.29
N ASP A 30 -8.36 14.40 -0.16
CA ASP A 30 -9.50 13.97 0.65
C ASP A 30 -9.23 14.12 2.17
N ILE A 31 -7.96 14.25 2.57
CA ILE A 31 -7.55 14.48 3.95
C ILE A 31 -6.68 15.74 4.04
N SER A 32 -6.98 16.64 4.97
CA SER A 32 -6.11 17.77 5.23
C SER A 32 -4.83 17.33 5.95
N MET A 33 -3.73 18.06 5.74
CA MET A 33 -2.46 17.76 6.43
C MET A 33 -2.57 17.82 7.96
N SER A 34 -3.44 18.68 8.50
CA SER A 34 -3.70 18.75 9.94
C SER A 34 -4.36 17.47 10.46
N ASN A 35 -5.35 16.95 9.72
CA ASN A 35 -6.07 15.74 10.10
C ASN A 35 -5.19 14.50 9.95
N LEU A 36 -4.36 14.46 8.90
CA LEU A 36 -3.38 13.40 8.72
C LEU A 36 -2.35 13.38 9.86
N SER A 37 -1.80 14.54 10.23
CA SER A 37 -0.84 14.64 11.34
C SER A 37 -1.47 14.23 12.67
N ALA A 38 -2.72 14.65 12.92
CA ALA A 38 -3.46 14.25 14.11
C ALA A 38 -3.75 12.73 14.13
N ALA A 39 -4.08 12.14 12.98
CA ALA A 39 -4.31 10.70 12.85
C ALA A 39 -3.03 9.87 13.06
N LEU A 40 -1.87 10.44 12.75
CA LEU A 40 -0.56 9.84 12.97
C LEU A 40 0.01 10.11 14.37
N GLN A 41 -0.66 10.92 15.19
CA GLN A 41 -0.23 11.17 16.55
C GLN A 41 -0.25 9.87 17.36
N ASP A 42 0.83 9.61 18.08
CA ASP A 42 1.03 8.40 18.91
C ASP A 42 1.07 7.07 18.13
N VAL A 43 1.15 7.11 16.80
CA VAL A 43 1.35 5.91 15.98
C VAL A 43 2.79 5.42 16.11
N ASN A 44 2.97 4.12 16.41
CA ASN A 44 4.30 3.51 16.52
C ASN A 44 4.77 2.81 15.23
N LEU A 45 3.88 2.52 14.29
CA LEU A 45 4.17 1.85 13.03
C LEU A 45 3.08 2.19 12.00
N LEU A 46 3.49 2.58 10.80
CA LEU A 46 2.59 2.74 9.66
C LEU A 46 2.70 1.51 8.75
N TYR A 47 1.58 0.87 8.43
CA TYR A 47 1.50 -0.19 7.40
C TYR A 47 0.89 0.37 6.12
N LEU A 48 1.53 0.09 4.99
CA LEU A 48 1.08 0.49 3.66
C LEU A 48 0.98 -0.76 2.76
N ASP A 49 -0.24 -1.10 2.33
CA ASP A 49 -0.54 -2.21 1.40
C ASP A 49 -0.29 -1.86 -0.08
N GLY A 50 0.12 -0.61 -0.33
CA GLY A 50 0.39 -0.05 -1.66
C GLY A 50 -0.84 0.11 -2.55
N TYR A 51 -2.07 -0.19 -2.09
CA TYR A 51 -3.26 -0.29 -2.95
C TYR A 51 -3.61 1.02 -3.65
N SER A 52 -3.58 2.11 -2.91
CA SER A 52 -3.65 3.47 -3.47
C SER A 52 -2.26 4.10 -3.43
N HIS A 53 -1.53 4.05 -4.54
CA HIS A 53 -0.15 4.51 -4.60
C HIS A 53 0.02 5.97 -4.16
N GLU A 54 -0.79 6.89 -4.71
CA GLU A 54 -0.66 8.33 -4.41
C GLU A 54 -1.02 8.65 -2.96
N MET A 55 -2.09 8.03 -2.42
CA MET A 55 -2.48 8.22 -1.03
C MET A 55 -1.44 7.62 -0.08
N ALA A 56 -0.99 6.39 -0.35
CA ALA A 56 0.05 5.74 0.44
C ALA A 56 1.35 6.55 0.49
N LEU A 57 1.75 7.15 -0.65
CA LEU A 57 2.93 8.00 -0.71
C LEU A 57 2.75 9.30 0.08
N SER A 58 1.58 9.93 0.02
CA SER A 58 1.26 11.12 0.81
C SER A 58 1.33 10.85 2.31
N VAL A 59 0.70 9.75 2.76
CA VAL A 59 0.71 9.32 4.16
C VAL A 59 2.12 8.91 4.60
N GLY A 60 2.84 8.16 3.77
CA GLY A 60 4.22 7.73 4.03
C GLY A 60 5.18 8.90 4.22
N LYS A 61 5.09 9.94 3.38
CA LYS A 61 5.90 11.15 3.54
C LYS A 61 5.63 11.85 4.88
N GLN A 62 4.37 11.95 5.30
CA GLN A 62 4.04 12.56 6.58
C GLN A 62 4.56 11.72 7.76
N ALA A 63 4.44 10.40 7.68
CA ALA A 63 4.96 9.49 8.70
C ALA A 63 6.50 9.55 8.83
N ASP A 64 7.23 9.63 7.72
CA ASP A 64 8.69 9.80 7.71
C ASP A 64 9.13 11.13 8.35
N LEU A 65 8.41 12.22 8.07
CA LEU A 65 8.62 13.51 8.75
C LEU A 65 8.43 13.40 10.26
N MET A 66 7.44 12.61 10.69
CA MET A 66 7.13 12.34 12.11
C MET A 66 8.00 11.25 12.74
N LYS A 67 8.95 10.68 11.98
CA LYS A 67 9.85 9.60 12.43
C LYS A 67 9.13 8.33 12.88
N ILE A 68 7.99 8.06 12.26
CA ILE A 68 7.22 6.83 12.45
C ILE A 68 7.81 5.76 11.51
N PRO A 69 8.22 4.58 12.01
CA PRO A 69 8.65 3.48 11.16
C PRO A 69 7.56 3.04 10.17
N ILE A 70 7.95 2.70 8.95
CA ILE A 70 7.02 2.36 7.86
C ILE A 70 7.26 0.91 7.40
N LEU A 71 6.20 0.11 7.42
CA LEU A 71 6.13 -1.24 6.88
C LEU A 71 5.43 -1.19 5.52
N VAL A 72 6.14 -1.51 4.45
CA VAL A 72 5.59 -1.56 3.08
C VAL A 72 5.35 -3.01 2.68
N ASP A 73 4.15 -3.29 2.20
CA ASP A 73 3.80 -4.56 1.55
C ASP A 73 4.14 -4.49 0.06
N ALA A 74 5.23 -5.15 -0.32
CA ALA A 74 5.77 -5.20 -1.67
C ALA A 74 5.20 -6.39 -2.44
N GLU A 75 3.97 -6.23 -2.93
CA GLU A 75 3.30 -7.23 -3.78
C GLU A 75 3.71 -7.09 -5.27
N PRO A 76 3.76 -8.21 -6.02
CA PRO A 76 4.30 -8.26 -7.38
C PRO A 76 3.43 -7.58 -8.44
N GLU A 77 2.14 -7.34 -8.17
CA GLU A 77 1.24 -6.63 -9.09
C GLU A 77 1.54 -5.12 -9.18
N ARG A 78 2.51 -4.62 -8.39
CA ARG A 78 2.96 -3.22 -8.44
C ARG A 78 3.95 -3.01 -9.56
N THR A 79 3.83 -1.89 -10.27
CA THR A 79 4.92 -1.46 -11.15
C THR A 79 6.14 -1.07 -10.32
N LYS A 80 7.33 -1.27 -10.87
CA LYS A 80 8.60 -0.86 -10.22
C LYS A 80 8.55 0.60 -9.76
N THR A 81 8.00 1.49 -10.59
CA THR A 81 7.91 2.94 -10.32
C THR A 81 6.96 3.29 -9.17
N GLU A 82 5.84 2.57 -9.03
CA GLU A 82 4.91 2.79 -7.91
C GLU A 82 5.50 2.34 -6.57
N LEU A 83 6.38 1.34 -6.59
CA LEU A 83 6.93 0.79 -5.38
C LEU A 83 8.21 1.53 -4.95
N GLU A 84 9.03 2.02 -5.88
CA GLU A 84 10.32 2.65 -5.63
C GLU A 84 10.25 3.76 -4.56
N HIS A 85 9.35 4.74 -4.73
CA HIS A 85 9.21 5.83 -3.77
C HIS A 85 8.72 5.40 -2.39
N LEU A 86 7.96 4.30 -2.29
CA LEU A 86 7.51 3.75 -1.01
C LEU A 86 8.64 2.98 -0.32
N LEU A 87 9.46 2.26 -1.09
CA LEU A 87 10.63 1.55 -0.57
C LEU A 87 11.67 2.51 -0.01
N ASP A 88 11.86 3.67 -0.62
CA ASP A 88 12.77 4.72 -0.12
C ASP A 88 12.36 5.24 1.27
N LEU A 89 11.06 5.18 1.60
CA LEU A 89 10.51 5.59 2.90
C LEU A 89 10.43 4.43 3.91
N SER A 90 10.64 3.19 3.46
CA SER A 90 10.37 2.00 4.27
C SER A 90 11.44 1.77 5.36
N SER A 91 10.97 1.42 6.54
CA SER A 91 11.81 0.84 7.61
C SER A 91 11.82 -0.69 7.54
N TYR A 92 10.73 -1.27 7.02
CA TYR A 92 10.52 -2.70 6.88
C TYR A 92 9.80 -2.99 5.58
N ILE A 93 10.09 -4.14 4.98
CA ILE A 93 9.46 -4.61 3.75
C ILE A 93 8.91 -6.01 4.02
N VAL A 94 7.65 -6.24 3.64
CA VAL A 94 7.06 -7.58 3.54
C VAL A 94 6.90 -7.89 2.06
N CYS A 95 7.25 -9.10 1.65
CA CYS A 95 7.04 -9.55 0.29
C CYS A 95 6.88 -11.07 0.24
N SER A 96 6.36 -11.57 -0.88
CA SER A 96 6.37 -13.01 -1.14
C SER A 96 7.82 -13.49 -1.35
N GLY A 97 8.09 -14.76 -1.04
CA GLY A 97 9.42 -15.36 -1.29
C GLY A 97 9.82 -15.43 -2.78
N LYS A 98 8.94 -15.03 -3.70
CA LYS A 98 9.23 -14.93 -5.14
C LYS A 98 9.50 -13.50 -5.59
N PHE A 99 9.19 -12.49 -4.79
CA PHE A 99 9.45 -11.10 -5.16
C PHE A 99 10.98 -10.85 -5.25
N PRO A 100 11.49 -10.13 -6.27
CA PRO A 100 10.77 -9.35 -7.28
C PRO A 100 10.50 -10.10 -8.61
N GLU A 101 10.66 -11.42 -8.65
CA GLU A 101 10.43 -12.20 -9.87
C GLU A 101 8.96 -12.16 -10.29
N VAL A 102 8.70 -11.76 -11.54
CA VAL A 102 7.36 -11.81 -12.13
C VAL A 102 7.13 -13.25 -12.60
N SER A 103 6.14 -13.92 -12.02
CA SER A 103 5.74 -15.29 -12.39
C SER A 103 5.03 -15.36 -13.74
#